data_AF-A0A811UYA3-F1
#
_entry.id   AF-A0A811UYA3-F1
#
_cell.length_a   1.000
_cell.length_b   1.000
_cell.length_c   1.000
_cell.angle_alpha   90.00
_cell.angle_beta   90.00
_cell.angle_gamma   90.00
#
_symmetry.space_group_name_H-M   'P 1'
#
loop_
_entity.id
_entity.type
_entity.pdbx_description
1 polymer ?
#
loop_
_entity_poly.entity_id
_entity_poly.type
_entity_poly.pdbx_seq_one_letter_code
_entity_poly.pdbx_strand_id
1 'polypeptide(L)'
;MPDDTSTSAIPPTTTTSGGSITTKAVETTIKTEDSTPSPTNPTPPDKPKTAEERVAKFFTKTVVTLLILGYLTGVGMAMVWQLYETGRFRLPSGLWLKLNIIVLVFLFLCYSRNVRCIVTLCIPIMCSSKGRSLLITFAFILVATCPTWNILRNVDVLTSSLSCGQTQLKHALEEMLEVMKEPLVAIKRAVQTAMSNIKKVMKQVELLLYRIKELVLVVLSGIKVMMEWLNSIVKFCNKEYGTPFDRCMKIADDAMKDCREKLGYFQGLCHATHLFSMLCYTVKVIDLVCVMVVFFDDSVLGTIMEKLKEFTEGIKNMFDASVTFDHDFTFSTVASKNLTDVGRDIMDEIHLRMRGFFLIFGWLDVVGGFLCIWVIIK
;
A
#
# COMPACT_ATOMS: atom_id res chain seq x y z
N MET A 1 17.92 14.85 -27.89
CA MET A 1 17.40 16.08 -28.53
C MET A 1 16.56 16.79 -27.47
N PRO A 2 17.17 17.70 -26.70
CA PRO A 2 18.21 18.64 -27.12
C PRO A 2 19.65 18.13 -26.95
N ASP A 3 20.59 18.94 -27.43
CA ASP A 3 22.05 18.85 -27.30
C ASP A 3 22.59 20.08 -26.54
N ASP A 4 23.88 20.03 -26.20
CA ASP A 4 24.78 21.13 -25.81
C ASP A 4 24.46 21.96 -24.54
N THR A 5 25.27 21.76 -23.50
CA THR A 5 26.37 22.71 -23.22
C THR A 5 27.52 22.00 -22.51
N SER A 6 28.70 22.16 -23.08
CA SER A 6 29.99 21.60 -22.70
C SER A 6 30.54 22.01 -21.34
N THR A 7 31.31 21.12 -20.69
CA THR A 7 32.58 21.43 -20.00
C THR A 7 33.46 20.18 -19.94
N SER A 8 34.77 20.34 -20.11
CA SER A 8 35.73 19.27 -20.43
C SER A 8 36.12 18.37 -19.24
N ALA A 9 36.22 17.06 -19.50
CA ALA A 9 37.21 16.19 -18.85
C ALA A 9 38.57 16.35 -19.58
N ILE A 10 39.74 16.05 -18.99
CA ILE A 10 40.38 14.72 -18.86
C ILE A 10 41.67 14.88 -18.00
N PRO A 11 42.25 13.80 -17.39
CA PRO A 11 43.15 13.93 -16.24
C PRO A 11 44.67 13.69 -16.54
N PRO A 12 45.43 12.75 -15.93
CA PRO A 12 46.52 13.11 -15.01
C PRO A 12 47.92 12.56 -15.41
N THR A 13 48.78 12.33 -14.39
CA THR A 13 49.94 11.39 -14.29
C THR A 13 51.40 11.90 -14.49
N THR A 14 52.13 11.99 -13.35
CA THR A 14 53.46 11.40 -13.02
C THR A 14 54.85 11.89 -13.55
N THR A 15 55.74 12.16 -12.56
CA THR A 15 57.12 11.60 -12.37
C THR A 15 58.39 12.36 -12.82
N THR A 16 59.07 12.94 -11.81
CA THR A 16 60.52 12.85 -11.44
C THR A 16 61.68 13.40 -12.32
N SER A 17 62.74 13.85 -11.61
CA SER A 17 64.08 14.33 -12.04
C SER A 17 64.17 15.85 -12.22
N GLY A 18 65.20 16.58 -11.77
CA GLY A 18 66.50 16.23 -11.20
C GLY A 18 67.58 17.11 -11.82
N GLY A 19 68.29 17.95 -11.04
CA GLY A 19 69.28 18.87 -11.59
C GLY A 19 69.96 19.78 -10.57
N SER A 20 71.29 19.76 -10.53
CA SER A 20 72.16 20.56 -9.65
C SER A 20 72.98 21.54 -10.48
N ILE A 21 73.11 22.80 -10.04
CA ILE A 21 74.19 23.69 -10.49
C ILE A 21 74.76 24.47 -9.29
N THR A 22 76.08 24.38 -9.14
CA THR A 22 76.94 25.12 -8.21
C THR A 22 77.42 26.45 -8.77
N THR A 23 77.68 27.44 -7.92
CA THR A 23 78.69 28.49 -8.19
C THR A 23 79.51 28.80 -6.93
N LYS A 24 80.81 29.02 -7.11
CA LYS A 24 81.80 29.24 -6.04
C LYS A 24 82.07 30.73 -5.78
N ALA A 25 82.61 30.96 -4.59
CA ALA A 25 83.16 32.17 -4.01
C ALA A 25 83.97 33.11 -4.93
N VAL A 26 83.98 34.39 -4.55
CA VAL A 26 85.16 35.27 -4.58
C VAL A 26 85.29 35.95 -3.21
N GLU A 27 86.52 36.05 -2.72
CA GLU A 27 86.92 36.56 -1.40
C GLU A 27 87.87 37.75 -1.58
N THR A 28 87.71 38.83 -0.80
CA THR A 28 88.81 39.76 -0.46
C THR A 28 88.57 40.40 0.91
N THR A 29 89.61 40.40 1.76
CA THR A 29 89.66 41.00 3.11
C THR A 29 89.90 42.53 3.07
N ILE A 30 89.78 43.31 4.16
CA ILE A 30 90.93 43.74 5.01
C ILE A 30 90.45 44.67 6.17
N LYS A 31 90.86 44.34 7.42
CA LYS A 31 91.20 45.15 8.63
C LYS A 31 90.30 46.31 9.18
N THR A 32 90.49 46.88 10.40
CA THR A 32 90.80 46.45 11.81
C THR A 32 90.88 47.73 12.71
N GLU A 33 90.42 47.71 13.97
CA GLU A 33 90.63 48.70 15.10
C GLU A 33 90.10 50.16 14.89
N ASP A 34 89.52 50.88 15.88
CA ASP A 34 90.14 51.42 17.12
C ASP A 34 89.07 51.79 18.21
N SER A 35 89.43 52.57 19.27
CA SER A 35 88.77 52.55 20.59
C SER A 35 88.87 53.85 21.44
N THR A 36 87.78 54.20 22.18
CA THR A 36 87.77 55.06 23.43
C THR A 36 88.00 56.59 23.22
N PRO A 37 87.67 57.57 24.13
CA PRO A 37 86.90 57.63 25.40
C PRO A 37 85.70 58.62 25.47
N SER A 38 85.07 58.70 26.67
CA SER A 38 84.02 59.64 27.15
C SER A 38 84.58 61.05 27.52
N PRO A 39 83.74 62.08 27.81
CA PRO A 39 82.87 62.22 29.02
C PRO A 39 81.38 62.51 28.62
N THR A 40 80.39 62.97 29.44
CA THR A 40 80.36 63.57 30.79
C THR A 40 79.01 63.30 31.55
N ASN A 41 78.96 63.74 32.80
CA ASN A 41 77.92 63.65 33.85
C ASN A 41 76.79 64.73 33.80
N PRO A 42 75.76 64.75 34.71
CA PRO A 42 75.35 63.74 35.71
C PRO A 42 73.83 63.43 35.79
N THR A 43 73.47 62.35 36.49
CA THR A 43 72.09 62.02 36.94
C THR A 43 71.84 62.47 38.38
N PRO A 44 70.60 62.88 38.73
CA PRO A 44 70.01 62.45 40.00
C PRO A 44 68.47 62.23 39.95
N PRO A 45 67.85 61.57 40.95
CA PRO A 45 68.28 60.37 41.67
C PRO A 45 67.31 59.19 41.43
N ASP A 46 67.73 57.96 41.72
CA ASP A 46 66.89 56.75 41.57
C ASP A 46 65.71 56.75 42.56
N LYS A 47 64.47 56.64 42.06
CA LYS A 47 63.33 56.17 42.86
C LYS A 47 63.38 54.64 42.98
N PRO A 48 62.98 54.04 44.11
CA PRO A 48 63.03 52.59 44.30
C PRO A 48 61.95 51.89 43.46
N LYS A 49 62.31 51.56 42.20
CA LYS A 49 61.49 50.80 41.21
C LYS A 49 60.88 49.51 41.78
N THR A 50 61.53 48.95 42.81
CA THR A 50 61.14 47.73 43.53
C THR A 50 59.87 47.80 44.37
N ALA A 51 59.31 48.99 44.62
CA ALA A 51 58.07 49.17 45.40
C ALA A 51 56.84 49.25 44.49
N GLU A 52 56.80 50.20 43.55
CA GLU A 52 55.69 50.34 42.58
C GLU A 52 55.50 49.07 41.73
N GLU A 53 56.57 48.44 41.25
CA GLU A 53 56.45 47.20 40.46
C GLU A 53 55.95 46.00 41.30
N ARG A 54 56.21 45.99 42.62
CA ARG A 54 55.67 44.99 43.54
C ARG A 54 54.18 45.22 43.78
N VAL A 55 53.77 46.47 44.03
CA VAL A 55 52.36 46.84 44.21
C VAL A 55 51.57 46.53 42.94
N ALA A 56 52.06 46.90 41.76
CA ALA A 56 51.40 46.58 40.49
C ALA A 56 51.29 45.07 40.22
N LYS A 57 52.33 44.27 40.51
CA LYS A 57 52.28 42.79 40.44
C LYS A 57 51.25 42.21 41.42
N PHE A 58 51.19 42.73 42.65
CA PHE A 58 50.27 42.28 43.68
C PHE A 58 48.82 42.61 43.31
N PHE A 59 48.55 43.85 42.90
CA PHE A 59 47.24 44.30 42.45
C PHE A 59 46.74 43.47 41.25
N THR A 60 47.60 43.26 40.23
CA THR A 60 47.23 42.47 39.04
C THR A 60 46.91 41.02 39.38
N LYS A 61 47.73 40.37 40.24
CA LYS A 61 47.46 38.98 40.67
C LYS A 61 46.18 38.90 41.49
N THR A 62 46.03 39.72 42.52
CA THR A 62 44.86 39.69 43.43
C THR A 62 43.56 39.99 42.69
N VAL A 63 43.54 41.00 41.81
CA VAL A 63 42.35 41.34 41.01
C VAL A 63 41.97 40.19 40.07
N VAL A 64 42.92 39.55 39.38
CA VAL A 64 42.59 38.44 38.47
C VAL A 64 42.20 37.17 39.24
N THR A 65 42.77 36.90 40.42
CA THR A 65 42.29 35.82 41.30
C THR A 65 40.83 36.04 41.70
N LEU A 66 40.47 37.27 42.09
CA LEU A 66 39.09 37.63 42.45
C LEU A 66 38.14 37.53 41.25
N LEU A 67 38.59 37.88 40.03
CA LEU A 67 37.81 37.68 38.81
C LEU A 67 37.57 36.20 38.50
N ILE A 68 38.57 35.32 38.67
CA ILE A 68 38.41 33.87 38.46
C ILE A 68 37.47 33.27 39.52
N LEU A 69 37.65 33.61 40.81
CA LEU A 69 36.73 33.15 41.86
C LEU A 69 35.31 33.65 41.64
N GLY A 70 35.12 34.94 41.34
CA GLY A 70 33.81 35.53 41.06
C GLY A 70 33.13 34.93 39.82
N TYR A 71 33.91 34.57 38.81
CA TYR A 71 33.40 33.86 37.64
C TYR A 71 32.96 32.43 37.97
N LEU A 72 33.77 31.68 38.72
CA LEU A 72 33.43 30.32 39.16
C LEU A 72 32.20 30.29 40.09
N THR A 73 32.09 31.23 41.04
CA THR A 73 30.91 31.34 41.90
C THR A 73 29.68 31.82 41.13
N GLY A 74 29.84 32.72 40.16
CA GLY A 74 28.75 33.15 39.26
C GLY A 74 28.19 32.00 38.40
N VAL A 75 29.06 31.18 37.80
CA VAL A 75 28.65 29.97 37.06
C VAL A 75 28.01 28.94 38.00
N GLY A 76 28.55 28.75 39.20
CA GLY A 76 27.94 27.89 40.23
C GLY A 76 26.53 28.35 40.63
N MET A 77 26.35 29.65 40.89
CA MET A 77 25.04 30.25 41.19
C MET A 77 24.04 30.08 40.03
N ALA A 78 24.47 30.27 38.79
CA ALA A 78 23.61 30.07 37.62
C ALA A 78 23.16 28.60 37.46
N MET A 79 24.05 27.63 37.75
CA MET A 79 23.73 26.20 37.75
C MET A 79 22.76 25.82 38.89
N VAL A 80 22.95 26.38 40.09
CA VAL A 80 22.04 26.19 41.24
C VAL A 80 20.68 26.83 40.96
N TRP A 81 20.63 28.01 40.33
CA TRP A 81 19.39 28.66 39.93
C TRP A 81 18.58 27.80 38.93
N GLN A 82 19.24 27.29 37.88
CA GLN A 82 18.60 26.36 36.92
C GLN A 82 18.06 25.10 37.62
N LEU A 83 18.78 24.57 38.60
CA LEU A 83 18.38 23.39 39.37
C LEU A 83 17.14 23.66 40.23
N TYR A 84 17.08 24.84 40.86
CA TYR A 84 15.94 25.29 41.67
C TYR A 84 14.68 25.46 40.83
N GLU A 85 14.80 26.10 39.66
CA GLU A 85 13.64 26.48 38.84
C GLU A 85 13.09 25.32 37.98
N THR A 86 13.91 24.31 37.65
CA THR A 86 13.47 23.16 36.82
C THR A 86 13.41 21.82 37.55
N GLY A 87 13.87 21.74 38.81
CA GLY A 87 13.78 20.55 39.67
C GLY A 87 14.56 19.32 39.19
N ARG A 88 15.31 19.42 38.08
CA ARG A 88 16.16 18.35 37.53
C ARG A 88 17.47 18.92 37.02
N PHE A 89 18.58 18.22 37.26
CA PHE A 89 19.90 18.61 36.74
C PHE A 89 19.97 18.35 35.23
N ARG A 90 19.49 19.31 34.43
CA ARG A 90 19.61 19.28 32.98
C ARG A 90 20.93 19.92 32.57
N LEU A 91 21.77 19.17 31.86
CA LEU A 91 23.00 19.72 31.27
C LEU A 91 22.64 20.94 30.40
N PRO A 92 23.28 22.11 30.62
CA PRO A 92 22.98 23.30 29.83
C PRO A 92 23.36 23.07 28.36
N SER A 93 22.67 23.76 27.46
CA SER A 93 22.86 23.65 26.01
C SER A 93 24.34 23.66 25.63
N GLY A 94 24.77 22.78 24.72
CA GLY A 94 26.20 22.60 24.39
C GLY A 94 26.93 23.87 23.93
N LEU A 95 26.20 24.90 23.47
CA LEU A 95 26.75 26.23 23.19
C LEU A 95 27.11 27.00 24.47
N TRP A 96 26.26 26.96 25.49
CA TRP A 96 26.45 27.65 26.78
C TRP A 96 27.64 27.06 27.55
N LEU A 97 27.79 25.74 27.53
CA LEU A 97 28.93 25.05 28.14
C LEU A 97 30.25 25.43 27.44
N LYS A 98 30.29 25.42 26.10
CA LYS A 98 31.47 25.81 25.32
C LYS A 98 31.89 27.25 25.58
N LEU A 99 30.95 28.20 25.60
CA LEU A 99 31.24 29.61 25.86
C LEU A 99 31.84 29.83 27.26
N ASN A 100 31.29 29.18 28.29
CA ASN A 100 31.84 29.32 29.64
C ASN A 100 33.24 28.70 29.78
N ILE A 101 33.52 27.58 29.09
CA ILE A 101 34.87 27.01 29.04
C ILE A 101 35.85 27.97 28.34
N ILE A 102 35.46 28.59 27.23
CA ILE A 102 36.31 29.56 26.50
C ILE A 102 36.64 30.76 27.39
N VAL A 103 35.66 31.34 28.09
CA VAL A 103 35.88 32.48 29.00
C VAL A 103 36.74 32.09 30.20
N LEU A 104 36.53 30.92 30.80
CA LEU A 104 37.36 30.41 31.89
C LEU A 104 38.83 30.25 31.45
N VAL A 105 39.06 29.67 30.28
CA VAL A 105 40.39 29.53 29.68
C VAL A 105 41.01 30.91 29.43
N PHE A 106 40.27 31.87 28.88
CA PHE A 106 40.76 33.23 28.65
C PHE A 106 41.18 33.95 29.96
N LEU A 107 40.38 33.81 31.03
CA LEU A 107 40.71 34.34 32.35
C LEU A 107 41.98 33.69 32.94
N PHE A 108 42.15 32.37 32.76
CA PHE A 108 43.36 31.65 33.16
C PHE A 108 44.61 32.11 32.37
N LEU A 109 44.46 32.32 31.06
CA LEU A 109 45.53 32.84 30.19
C LEU A 109 45.99 34.26 30.63
N CYS A 110 45.07 35.07 31.14
CA CYS A 110 45.37 36.41 31.65
C CYS A 110 46.03 36.42 33.04
N TYR A 111 45.95 35.36 33.85
CA TYR A 111 46.32 35.35 35.27
C TYR A 111 47.82 35.49 35.57
N SER A 112 48.68 34.84 34.77
CA SER A 112 50.11 34.73 35.08
C SER A 112 51.01 35.38 34.02
N ARG A 113 52.00 36.15 34.46
CA ARG A 113 53.02 36.77 33.56
C ARG A 113 53.80 35.69 32.80
N ASN A 114 54.02 34.53 33.41
CA ASN A 114 54.61 33.36 32.74
C ASN A 114 53.66 32.82 31.66
N VAL A 115 52.37 32.68 31.96
CA VAL A 115 51.37 32.18 31.00
C VAL A 115 51.19 33.14 29.82
N ARG A 116 51.21 34.47 30.04
CA ARG A 116 51.20 35.45 28.94
C ARG A 116 52.41 35.30 28.02
N CYS A 117 53.63 35.21 28.58
CA CYS A 117 54.85 34.98 27.79
C CYS A 117 54.82 33.64 27.05
N ILE A 118 54.35 32.57 27.72
CA ILE A 118 54.13 31.25 27.12
C ILE A 118 53.18 31.39 25.92
N VAL A 119 52.00 32.00 26.07
CA VAL A 119 51.01 32.16 24.99
C VAL A 119 51.57 32.95 23.81
N THR A 120 52.34 34.03 24.06
CA THR A 120 53.00 34.79 22.99
C THR A 120 54.08 33.96 22.27
N LEU A 121 54.79 33.07 22.97
CA LEU A 121 55.70 32.08 22.38
C LEU A 121 54.98 30.90 21.71
N CYS A 122 53.76 30.58 22.13
CA CYS A 122 52.97 29.49 21.57
C CYS A 122 52.51 29.77 20.15
N ILE A 123 52.30 31.04 19.78
CA ILE A 123 51.97 31.42 18.40
C ILE A 123 53.07 30.94 17.42
N PRO A 124 54.38 31.26 17.62
CA PRO A 124 55.44 30.70 16.80
C PRO A 124 55.69 29.19 17.01
N ILE A 125 55.50 28.63 18.22
CA ILE A 125 55.67 27.17 18.47
C ILE A 125 54.60 26.35 17.72
N MET A 126 53.35 26.79 17.70
CA MET A 126 52.26 26.19 16.91
C MET A 126 52.54 26.31 15.39
N CYS A 127 53.25 27.36 14.98
CA CYS A 127 53.75 27.52 13.62
C CYS A 127 54.98 26.66 13.28
N SER A 128 55.51 25.86 14.20
CA SER A 128 56.54 24.84 13.94
C SER A 128 56.00 23.68 13.09
N SER A 129 56.86 22.91 12.43
CA SER A 129 56.44 21.81 11.53
C SER A 129 55.57 20.75 12.24
N LYS A 130 55.87 20.46 13.51
CA LYS A 130 55.07 19.54 14.34
C LYS A 130 53.74 20.15 14.79
N GLY A 131 53.73 21.44 15.15
CA GLY A 131 52.51 22.17 15.54
C GLY A 131 51.51 22.31 14.38
N ARG A 132 52.00 22.64 13.18
CA ARG A 132 51.18 22.69 11.95
C ARG A 132 50.52 21.35 11.65
N SER A 133 51.25 20.24 11.78
CA SER A 133 50.70 18.90 11.54
C SER A 133 49.56 18.58 12.51
N LEU A 134 49.71 18.90 13.80
CA LEU A 134 48.64 18.70 14.79
C LEU A 134 47.43 19.61 14.54
N LEU A 135 47.67 20.90 14.23
CA LEU A 135 46.61 21.85 13.88
C LEU A 135 45.81 21.41 12.65
N ILE A 136 46.48 20.93 11.60
CA ILE A 136 45.83 20.45 10.38
C ILE A 136 44.97 19.22 10.69
N THR A 137 45.49 18.25 11.45
CA THR A 137 44.73 17.05 11.85
C THR A 137 43.50 17.43 12.70
N PHE A 138 43.66 18.32 13.68
CA PHE A 138 42.56 18.81 14.51
C PHE A 138 41.51 19.59 13.69
N ALA A 139 41.95 20.43 12.75
CA ALA A 139 41.05 21.11 11.81
C ALA A 139 40.28 20.12 10.93
N PHE A 140 40.92 19.04 10.45
CA PHE A 140 40.23 17.98 9.71
C PHE A 140 39.17 17.25 10.56
N ILE A 141 39.45 16.97 11.83
CA ILE A 141 38.49 16.37 12.77
C ILE A 141 37.28 17.29 12.96
N LEU A 142 37.50 18.58 13.25
CA LEU A 142 36.42 19.56 13.40
C LEU A 142 35.60 19.75 12.10
N VAL A 143 36.28 19.80 10.95
CA VAL A 143 35.64 19.89 9.62
C VAL A 143 34.85 18.63 9.28
N ALA A 144 35.21 17.45 9.79
CA ALA A 144 34.42 16.23 9.63
C ALA A 144 33.19 16.18 10.54
N THR A 145 33.29 16.63 11.79
CA THR A 145 32.20 16.54 12.78
C THR A 145 31.02 17.48 12.45
N CYS A 146 31.27 18.62 11.81
CA CYS A 146 30.23 19.61 11.45
C CYS A 146 29.22 19.10 10.39
N PRO A 147 29.65 18.57 9.21
CA PRO A 147 28.77 17.92 8.24
C PRO A 147 27.93 16.78 8.83
N THR A 148 28.50 15.95 9.71
CA THR A 148 27.78 14.83 10.34
C THR A 148 26.57 15.31 11.14
N TRP A 149 26.69 16.41 11.90
CA TRP A 149 25.54 17.02 12.59
C TRP A 149 24.49 17.60 11.65
N ASN A 150 24.91 18.19 10.53
CA ASN A 150 23.99 18.73 9.52
C ASN A 150 23.22 17.61 8.80
N ILE A 151 23.91 16.54 8.40
CA ILE A 151 23.29 15.35 7.79
C ILE A 151 22.29 14.72 8.76
N LEU A 152 22.66 14.56 10.02
CA LEU A 152 21.79 13.98 11.05
C LEU A 152 20.50 14.80 11.23
N ARG A 153 20.59 16.14 11.22
CA ARG A 153 19.42 17.02 11.26
C ARG A 153 18.56 16.93 9.99
N ASN A 154 19.16 16.77 8.81
CA ASN A 154 18.41 16.54 7.58
C ASN A 154 17.69 15.18 7.59
N VAL A 155 18.29 14.14 8.19
CA VAL A 155 17.68 12.81 8.34
C VAL A 155 16.50 12.83 9.33
N ASP A 156 16.59 13.61 10.41
CA ASP A 156 15.48 13.83 11.36
C ASP A 156 14.26 14.47 10.68
N VAL A 157 14.50 15.54 9.92
CA VAL A 157 13.46 16.22 9.12
C VAL A 157 12.92 15.30 8.03
N LEU A 158 13.77 14.57 7.30
CA LEU A 158 13.36 13.62 6.26
C LEU A 158 12.46 12.52 6.84
N THR A 159 12.86 11.88 7.94
CA THR A 159 12.10 10.82 8.60
C THR A 159 10.75 11.34 9.10
N SER A 160 10.74 12.54 9.68
CA SER A 160 9.50 13.23 10.07
C SER A 160 8.59 13.51 8.86
N SER A 161 9.13 14.04 7.77
CA SER A 161 8.39 14.29 6.53
C SER A 161 7.84 13.02 5.89
N LEU A 162 8.59 11.91 5.92
CA LEU A 162 8.12 10.60 5.44
C LEU A 162 6.94 10.09 6.27
N SER A 163 7.01 10.19 7.61
CA SER A 163 5.88 9.80 8.48
C SER A 163 4.62 10.63 8.23
N CYS A 164 4.78 11.93 7.95
CA CYS A 164 3.70 12.83 7.58
C CYS A 164 3.10 12.46 6.21
N GLY A 165 3.94 12.28 5.19
CA GLY A 165 3.51 11.89 3.84
C GLY A 165 2.79 10.55 3.79
N GLN A 166 3.24 9.55 4.57
CA GLN A 166 2.54 8.27 4.73
C GLN A 166 1.18 8.44 5.45
N THR A 167 1.10 9.34 6.45
CA THR A 167 -0.17 9.66 7.14
C THR A 167 -1.16 10.35 6.20
N GLN A 168 -0.69 11.29 5.37
CA GLN A 168 -1.50 11.98 4.38
C GLN A 168 -1.98 11.03 3.26
N LEU A 169 -1.11 10.13 2.80
CA LEU A 169 -1.48 9.08 1.83
C LEU A 169 -2.53 8.13 2.40
N LYS A 170 -2.40 7.73 3.68
CA LYS A 170 -3.42 6.93 4.37
C LYS A 170 -4.77 7.65 4.38
N HIS A 171 -4.81 8.92 4.79
CA HIS A 171 -6.05 9.70 4.84
C HIS A 171 -6.71 9.83 3.47
N ALA A 172 -5.93 10.16 2.43
CA ALA A 172 -6.44 10.26 1.06
C ALA A 172 -6.97 8.92 0.53
N LEU A 173 -6.35 7.79 0.90
CA LEU A 173 -6.82 6.47 0.53
C LEU A 173 -8.11 6.07 1.27
N GLU A 174 -8.24 6.41 2.56
CA GLU A 174 -9.45 6.18 3.35
C GLU A 174 -10.64 6.98 2.79
N GLU A 175 -10.43 8.26 2.44
CA GLU A 175 -11.41 9.13 1.79
C GLU A 175 -11.86 8.59 0.42
N MET A 176 -10.90 8.20 -0.44
CA MET A 176 -11.20 7.60 -1.74
C MET A 176 -11.93 6.25 -1.63
N LEU A 177 -11.61 5.44 -0.63
CA LEU A 177 -12.32 4.18 -0.33
C LEU A 177 -13.74 4.41 0.20
N GLU A 178 -13.99 5.50 0.93
CA GLU A 178 -15.34 5.88 1.35
C GLU A 178 -16.19 6.29 0.14
N VAL A 179 -15.67 7.17 -0.72
CA VAL A 179 -16.34 7.57 -1.97
C VAL A 179 -16.59 6.37 -2.89
N MET A 180 -15.65 5.42 -3.01
CA MET A 180 -15.83 4.22 -3.83
C MET A 180 -16.89 3.23 -3.30
N LYS A 181 -17.29 3.28 -2.02
CA LYS A 181 -18.36 2.42 -1.49
C LYS A 181 -19.75 2.82 -1.99
N GLU A 182 -19.99 4.11 -2.20
CA GLU A 182 -21.31 4.61 -2.62
C GLU A 182 -21.81 4.01 -3.95
N PRO A 183 -21.05 4.02 -5.06
CA PRO A 183 -21.49 3.40 -6.31
C PRO A 183 -21.64 1.88 -6.21
N LEU A 184 -20.81 1.19 -5.42
CA LEU A 184 -20.93 -0.26 -5.21
C LEU A 184 -22.23 -0.63 -4.49
N VAL A 185 -22.60 0.14 -3.46
CA VAL A 185 -23.89 -0.02 -2.76
C VAL A 185 -25.07 0.31 -3.69
N ALA A 186 -24.95 1.33 -4.55
CA ALA A 186 -25.97 1.65 -5.55
C ALA A 186 -26.16 0.52 -6.58
N ILE A 187 -25.07 -0.04 -7.14
CA ILE A 187 -25.10 -1.18 -8.07
C ILE A 187 -25.73 -2.41 -7.40
N LYS A 188 -25.32 -2.75 -6.17
CA LYS A 188 -25.90 -3.87 -5.40
C LYS A 188 -27.41 -3.71 -5.23
N ARG A 189 -27.88 -2.51 -4.86
CA ARG A 189 -29.32 -2.19 -4.74
C ARG A 189 -30.05 -2.30 -6.09
N ALA A 190 -29.46 -1.81 -7.18
CA ALA A 190 -30.04 -1.88 -8.52
C ALA A 190 -30.22 -3.34 -8.99
N VAL A 191 -29.18 -4.16 -8.87
CA VAL A 191 -29.25 -5.59 -9.26
C VAL A 191 -30.19 -6.37 -8.35
N GLN A 192 -30.16 -6.14 -7.03
CA GLN A 192 -31.10 -6.78 -6.09
C GLN A 192 -32.56 -6.41 -6.42
N THR A 193 -32.82 -5.16 -6.81
CA THR A 193 -34.14 -4.70 -7.26
C THR A 193 -34.55 -5.39 -8.55
N ALA A 194 -33.67 -5.43 -9.57
CA ALA A 194 -33.93 -6.12 -10.83
C ALA A 194 -34.24 -7.61 -10.62
N MET A 195 -33.42 -8.32 -9.85
CA MET A 195 -33.64 -9.72 -9.46
C MET A 195 -34.95 -9.92 -8.70
N SER A 196 -35.33 -8.99 -7.82
CA SER A 196 -36.62 -9.05 -7.12
C SER A 196 -37.82 -8.92 -8.07
N ASN A 197 -37.69 -8.10 -9.12
CA ASN A 197 -38.75 -7.91 -10.12
C ASN A 197 -38.83 -9.11 -11.08
N ILE A 198 -37.70 -9.66 -11.52
CA ILE A 198 -37.65 -10.91 -12.31
C ILE A 198 -38.31 -12.06 -11.51
N LYS A 199 -38.01 -12.20 -10.21
CA LYS A 199 -38.64 -13.23 -9.37
C LYS A 199 -40.16 -13.05 -9.21
N LYS A 200 -40.69 -11.82 -9.25
CA LYS A 200 -42.15 -11.58 -9.29
C LYS A 200 -42.76 -12.02 -10.61
N VAL A 201 -42.12 -11.68 -11.75
CA VAL A 201 -42.57 -12.09 -13.09
C VAL A 201 -42.54 -13.62 -13.22
N MET A 202 -41.46 -14.27 -12.79
CA MET A 202 -41.35 -15.74 -12.84
C MET A 202 -42.45 -16.46 -12.05
N LYS A 203 -42.85 -15.93 -10.87
CA LYS A 203 -44.00 -16.48 -10.13
C LYS A 203 -45.33 -16.34 -10.89
N GLN A 204 -45.52 -15.26 -11.66
CA GLN A 204 -46.70 -15.12 -12.52
C GLN A 204 -46.65 -16.10 -13.69
N VAL A 205 -45.49 -16.26 -14.33
CA VAL A 205 -45.27 -17.23 -15.42
C VAL A 205 -45.49 -18.67 -14.94
N GLU A 206 -44.95 -19.07 -13.78
CA GLU A 206 -45.15 -20.40 -13.19
C GLU A 206 -46.65 -20.68 -12.93
N LEU A 207 -47.40 -19.69 -12.43
CA LEU A 207 -48.84 -19.81 -12.21
C LEU A 207 -49.64 -19.89 -13.53
N LEU A 208 -49.22 -19.18 -14.58
CA LEU A 208 -49.82 -19.29 -15.92
C LEU A 208 -49.53 -20.66 -16.56
N LEU A 209 -48.29 -21.15 -16.50
CA LEU A 209 -47.90 -22.47 -17.00
C LEU A 209 -48.61 -23.59 -16.25
N TYR A 210 -48.82 -23.45 -14.93
CA TYR A 210 -49.61 -24.39 -14.15
C TYR A 210 -51.07 -24.46 -14.64
N ARG A 211 -51.72 -23.31 -14.87
CA ARG A 211 -53.09 -23.25 -15.43
C ARG A 211 -53.16 -23.85 -16.84
N ILE A 212 -52.18 -23.58 -17.69
CA ILE A 212 -52.09 -24.18 -19.03
C ILE A 212 -51.97 -25.70 -18.92
N LYS A 213 -51.12 -26.21 -18.03
CA LYS A 213 -50.97 -27.65 -17.77
C LYS A 213 -52.28 -28.29 -17.30
N GLU A 214 -53.01 -27.64 -16.38
CA GLU A 214 -54.31 -28.12 -15.89
C GLU A 214 -55.34 -28.22 -17.02
N LEU A 215 -55.46 -27.17 -17.85
CA LEU A 215 -56.32 -27.17 -19.04
C LEU A 215 -55.93 -28.26 -20.04
N VAL A 216 -54.63 -28.43 -20.31
CA VAL A 216 -54.11 -29.48 -21.19
C VAL A 216 -54.43 -30.87 -20.64
N LEU A 217 -54.29 -31.11 -19.34
CA LEU A 217 -54.67 -32.39 -18.72
C LEU A 217 -56.16 -32.70 -18.87
N VAL A 218 -57.04 -31.71 -18.71
CA VAL A 218 -58.48 -31.88 -18.94
C VAL A 218 -58.77 -32.24 -20.40
N VAL A 219 -58.14 -31.55 -21.36
CA VAL A 219 -58.30 -31.83 -22.79
C VAL A 219 -57.76 -33.21 -23.17
N LEU A 220 -56.55 -33.57 -22.73
CA LEU A 220 -55.94 -34.89 -22.98
C LEU A 220 -56.79 -36.02 -22.37
N SER A 221 -57.33 -35.82 -21.16
CA SER A 221 -58.25 -36.78 -20.52
C SER A 221 -59.55 -36.94 -21.31
N GLY A 222 -60.13 -35.84 -21.79
CA GLY A 222 -61.32 -35.86 -22.65
C GLY A 222 -61.08 -36.58 -23.98
N ILE A 223 -59.93 -36.34 -24.62
CA ILE A 223 -59.49 -37.08 -25.82
C ILE A 223 -59.36 -38.58 -25.48
N LYS A 224 -58.73 -38.94 -24.37
CA LYS A 224 -58.55 -40.35 -23.99
C LYS A 224 -59.87 -41.07 -23.80
N VAL A 225 -60.84 -40.47 -23.11
CA VAL A 225 -62.19 -41.05 -22.93
C VAL A 225 -62.90 -41.23 -24.28
N MET A 226 -62.79 -40.25 -25.19
CA MET A 226 -63.33 -40.40 -26.55
C MET A 226 -62.63 -41.52 -27.32
N MET A 227 -61.30 -41.64 -27.24
CA MET A 227 -60.53 -42.70 -27.91
C MET A 227 -60.82 -44.11 -27.34
N GLU A 228 -60.99 -44.24 -26.02
CA GLU A 228 -61.39 -45.51 -25.38
C GLU A 228 -62.79 -45.96 -25.85
N TRP A 229 -63.76 -45.03 -25.92
CA TRP A 229 -65.09 -45.28 -26.48
C TRP A 229 -65.01 -45.67 -27.96
N LEU A 230 -64.20 -44.95 -28.74
CA LEU A 230 -64.05 -45.15 -30.18
C LEU A 230 -63.36 -46.49 -30.51
N ASN A 231 -62.36 -46.89 -29.72
CA ASN A 231 -61.76 -48.23 -29.77
C ASN A 231 -62.77 -49.34 -29.42
N SER A 232 -63.77 -49.07 -28.57
CA SER A 232 -64.87 -50.03 -28.33
C SER A 232 -65.74 -50.26 -29.56
N ILE A 233 -65.91 -49.24 -30.41
CA ILE A 233 -66.62 -49.36 -31.70
C ILE A 233 -65.74 -50.05 -32.74
N VAL A 234 -64.45 -49.70 -32.82
CA VAL A 234 -63.53 -50.27 -33.82
C VAL A 234 -63.26 -51.77 -33.61
N LYS A 235 -63.47 -52.31 -32.40
CA LYS A 235 -63.49 -53.76 -32.17
C LYS A 235 -64.48 -54.53 -33.06
N PHE A 236 -65.57 -53.90 -33.52
CA PHE A 236 -66.51 -54.51 -34.45
C PHE A 236 -65.99 -54.53 -35.91
N CYS A 237 -64.95 -53.77 -36.23
CA CYS A 237 -64.34 -53.67 -37.56
C CYS A 237 -63.25 -54.73 -37.81
N ASN A 238 -63.21 -55.80 -37.03
CA ASN A 238 -62.14 -56.80 -37.10
C ASN A 238 -62.19 -57.59 -38.43
N LYS A 239 -61.01 -57.91 -38.98
CA LYS A 239 -60.80 -58.58 -40.27
C LYS A 239 -61.45 -59.97 -40.37
N GLU A 240 -61.76 -60.57 -39.24
CA GLU A 240 -62.45 -61.86 -39.09
C GLU A 240 -63.97 -61.78 -39.33
N TYR A 241 -64.58 -60.59 -39.25
CA TYR A 241 -66.04 -60.40 -39.29
C TYR A 241 -66.55 -59.45 -40.39
N GLY A 242 -65.67 -58.72 -41.10
CA GLY A 242 -66.04 -57.76 -42.15
C GLY A 242 -66.49 -56.40 -41.59
N THR A 243 -66.91 -55.47 -42.47
CA THR A 243 -67.44 -54.18 -41.99
C THR A 243 -68.86 -54.31 -41.44
N PRO A 244 -69.33 -53.38 -40.57
CA PRO A 244 -70.71 -53.32 -40.13
C PRO A 244 -71.74 -53.32 -41.29
N PHE A 245 -71.45 -52.59 -42.37
CA PHE A 245 -72.29 -52.60 -43.59
C PHE A 245 -72.30 -53.97 -44.27
N ASP A 246 -71.13 -54.55 -44.55
CA ASP A 246 -71.01 -55.84 -45.23
C ASP A 246 -71.74 -56.96 -44.44
N ARG A 247 -71.59 -56.95 -43.11
CA ARG A 247 -72.29 -57.87 -42.21
C ARG A 247 -73.80 -57.69 -42.25
N CYS A 248 -74.28 -56.45 -42.24
CA CYS A 248 -75.72 -56.17 -42.30
C CYS A 248 -76.31 -56.63 -43.65
N MET A 249 -75.67 -56.27 -44.76
CA MET A 249 -76.13 -56.64 -46.09
C MET A 249 -76.16 -58.17 -46.26
N LYS A 250 -75.12 -58.86 -45.80
CA LYS A 250 -75.08 -60.34 -45.81
C LYS A 250 -76.25 -60.96 -45.03
N ILE A 251 -76.59 -60.45 -43.84
CA ILE A 251 -77.73 -60.97 -43.07
C ILE A 251 -79.06 -60.69 -43.77
N ALA A 252 -79.21 -59.53 -44.40
CA ALA A 252 -80.42 -59.19 -45.17
C ALA A 252 -80.58 -60.11 -46.40
N ASP A 253 -79.50 -60.38 -47.12
CA ASP A 253 -79.47 -61.27 -48.28
C ASP A 253 -79.68 -62.74 -47.90
N ASP A 254 -79.03 -63.23 -46.84
CA ASP A 254 -79.23 -64.57 -46.30
C ASP A 254 -80.69 -64.77 -45.84
N ALA A 255 -81.28 -63.80 -45.14
CA ALA A 255 -82.69 -63.84 -44.74
C ALA A 255 -83.67 -63.78 -45.93
N MET A 256 -83.34 -63.03 -46.98
CA MET A 256 -84.11 -63.02 -48.23
C MET A 256 -84.06 -64.37 -48.95
N LYS A 257 -82.91 -65.04 -48.93
CA LYS A 257 -82.75 -66.39 -49.48
C LYS A 257 -83.55 -67.42 -48.68
N ASP A 258 -83.41 -67.43 -47.36
CA ASP A 258 -84.15 -68.30 -46.44
C ASP A 258 -85.67 -68.13 -46.59
N CYS A 259 -86.16 -66.90 -46.79
CA CYS A 259 -87.56 -66.62 -47.06
C CYS A 259 -88.03 -67.25 -48.38
N ARG A 260 -87.27 -67.07 -49.46
CA ARG A 260 -87.62 -67.63 -50.79
C ARG A 260 -87.60 -69.16 -50.81
N GLU A 261 -86.68 -69.78 -50.08
CA GLU A 261 -86.59 -71.24 -49.97
C GLU A 261 -87.71 -71.84 -49.11
N LYS A 262 -88.13 -71.17 -48.03
CA LYS A 262 -89.17 -71.67 -47.12
C LYS A 262 -90.61 -71.36 -47.56
N LEU A 263 -90.87 -70.25 -48.28
CA LEU A 263 -92.22 -69.76 -48.56
C LEU A 263 -92.84 -70.22 -49.91
N GLY A 264 -92.08 -70.97 -50.71
CA GLY A 264 -92.60 -71.72 -51.87
C GLY A 264 -93.42 -70.86 -52.84
N TYR A 265 -94.71 -71.20 -53.02
CA TYR A 265 -95.61 -70.56 -53.99
C TYR A 265 -95.83 -69.04 -53.78
N PHE A 266 -95.59 -68.51 -52.58
CA PHE A 266 -95.85 -67.10 -52.22
C PHE A 266 -94.59 -66.21 -52.20
N GLN A 267 -93.62 -66.45 -53.10
CA GLN A 267 -92.33 -65.73 -53.14
C GLN A 267 -92.45 -64.19 -53.20
N GLY A 268 -93.55 -63.65 -53.72
CA GLY A 268 -93.79 -62.21 -53.81
C GLY A 268 -93.79 -61.49 -52.45
N LEU A 269 -94.18 -62.14 -51.35
CA LEU A 269 -94.14 -61.53 -50.02
C LEU A 269 -92.69 -61.36 -49.50
N CYS A 270 -91.74 -62.18 -49.96
CA CYS A 270 -90.31 -62.02 -49.69
C CYS A 270 -89.66 -60.84 -50.46
N HIS A 271 -90.45 -59.98 -51.11
CA HIS A 271 -89.94 -58.68 -51.60
C HIS A 271 -90.08 -57.57 -50.56
N ALA A 272 -91.01 -57.69 -49.60
CA ALA A 272 -91.14 -56.72 -48.50
C ALA A 272 -89.88 -56.65 -47.61
N THR A 273 -89.09 -57.72 -47.57
CA THR A 273 -87.79 -57.76 -46.87
C THR A 273 -86.70 -56.91 -47.51
N HIS A 274 -86.89 -56.36 -48.72
CA HIS A 274 -85.97 -55.38 -49.33
C HIS A 274 -85.81 -54.11 -48.49
N LEU A 275 -86.79 -53.82 -47.61
CA LEU A 275 -86.68 -52.77 -46.59
C LEU A 275 -85.50 -53.00 -45.63
N PHE A 276 -85.13 -54.25 -45.32
CA PHE A 276 -83.98 -54.55 -44.45
C PHE A 276 -82.64 -54.16 -45.09
N SER A 277 -82.44 -54.43 -46.38
CA SER A 277 -81.23 -53.99 -47.11
C SER A 277 -81.10 -52.47 -47.16
N MET A 278 -82.23 -51.74 -47.21
CA MET A 278 -82.22 -50.28 -47.16
C MET A 278 -81.81 -49.75 -45.77
N LEU A 279 -82.23 -50.42 -44.68
CA LEU A 279 -81.76 -50.10 -43.33
C LEU A 279 -80.25 -50.32 -43.17
N CYS A 280 -79.65 -51.29 -43.86
CA CYS A 280 -78.20 -51.52 -43.80
C CYS A 280 -77.36 -50.35 -44.34
N TYR A 281 -77.88 -49.51 -45.24
CA TYR A 281 -77.14 -48.30 -45.65
C TYR A 281 -76.93 -47.29 -44.51
N THR A 282 -77.74 -47.33 -43.44
CA THR A 282 -77.56 -46.44 -42.28
C THR A 282 -76.30 -46.74 -41.48
N VAL A 283 -75.85 -48.00 -41.43
CA VAL A 283 -74.64 -48.39 -40.68
C VAL A 283 -73.34 -48.12 -41.44
N LYS A 284 -73.40 -47.74 -42.73
CA LYS A 284 -72.23 -47.46 -43.57
C LYS A 284 -71.36 -46.29 -43.07
N VAL A 285 -71.90 -45.42 -42.23
CA VAL A 285 -71.12 -44.37 -41.54
C VAL A 285 -70.07 -44.96 -40.57
N ILE A 286 -70.34 -46.14 -40.01
CA ILE A 286 -69.45 -46.81 -39.04
C ILE A 286 -68.21 -47.37 -39.75
N ASP A 287 -68.35 -47.87 -40.98
CA ASP A 287 -67.23 -48.31 -41.83
C ASP A 287 -66.17 -47.20 -42.03
N LEU A 288 -66.61 -45.95 -42.13
CA LEU A 288 -65.70 -44.80 -42.30
C LEU A 288 -64.93 -44.49 -41.01
N VAL A 289 -65.55 -44.75 -39.85
CA VAL A 289 -64.88 -44.70 -38.54
C VAL A 289 -63.84 -45.82 -38.41
N CYS A 290 -64.12 -47.04 -38.91
CA CYS A 290 -63.18 -48.16 -38.86
C CYS A 290 -61.77 -47.84 -39.45
N VAL A 291 -61.67 -46.89 -40.39
CA VAL A 291 -60.41 -46.51 -41.06
C VAL A 291 -59.68 -45.37 -40.34
N MET A 292 -60.40 -44.45 -39.70
CA MET A 292 -59.83 -43.19 -39.18
C MET A 292 -59.10 -43.30 -37.84
N VAL A 293 -59.43 -44.31 -37.02
CA VAL A 293 -59.12 -44.31 -35.57
C VAL A 293 -57.69 -44.75 -35.25
N VAL A 294 -57.02 -45.42 -36.20
CA VAL A 294 -55.69 -46.04 -36.04
C VAL A 294 -54.55 -45.00 -35.86
N PHE A 295 -54.83 -43.70 -35.97
CA PHE A 295 -53.82 -42.64 -35.99
C PHE A 295 -53.51 -41.94 -34.66
N PHE A 296 -54.25 -42.23 -33.58
CA PHE A 296 -54.13 -41.49 -32.30
C PHE A 296 -53.91 -42.41 -31.09
N ASP A 297 -52.67 -42.83 -30.88
CA ASP A 297 -52.27 -43.67 -29.75
C ASP A 297 -52.00 -42.89 -28.45
N ASP A 298 -52.10 -43.57 -27.30
CA ASP A 298 -51.72 -43.05 -25.97
C ASP A 298 -50.27 -42.52 -25.92
N SER A 299 -49.39 -43.04 -26.78
CA SER A 299 -47.99 -42.58 -26.93
C SER A 299 -47.89 -41.11 -27.35
N VAL A 300 -48.81 -40.63 -28.19
CA VAL A 300 -48.87 -39.23 -28.64
C VAL A 300 -49.28 -38.32 -27.49
N LEU A 301 -50.30 -38.73 -26.72
CA LEU A 301 -50.77 -38.00 -25.53
C LEU A 301 -49.67 -37.89 -24.45
N GLY A 302 -48.94 -38.98 -24.21
CA GLY A 302 -47.78 -39.01 -23.31
C GLY A 302 -46.66 -38.06 -23.76
N THR A 303 -46.32 -38.08 -25.05
CA THR A 303 -45.29 -37.21 -25.65
C THR A 303 -45.62 -35.73 -25.46
N ILE A 304 -46.87 -35.32 -25.65
CA ILE A 304 -47.32 -33.93 -25.45
C ILE A 304 -47.12 -33.50 -23.98
N MET A 305 -47.48 -34.36 -23.02
CA MET A 305 -47.32 -34.05 -21.59
C MET A 305 -45.85 -33.95 -21.17
N GLU A 306 -44.99 -34.81 -21.71
CA GLU A 306 -43.54 -34.77 -21.48
C GLU A 306 -42.92 -33.48 -22.03
N LYS A 307 -43.24 -33.11 -23.27
CA LYS A 307 -42.71 -31.87 -23.89
C LYS A 307 -43.20 -30.61 -23.20
N LEU A 308 -44.43 -30.59 -22.67
CA LEU A 308 -44.92 -29.48 -21.85
C LEU A 308 -44.18 -29.37 -20.50
N LYS A 309 -43.83 -30.51 -19.89
CA LYS A 309 -43.01 -30.53 -18.66
C LYS A 309 -41.60 -30.02 -18.94
N GLU A 310 -40.94 -30.53 -19.98
CA GLU A 310 -39.60 -30.14 -20.42
C GLU A 310 -39.53 -28.62 -20.71
N PHE A 311 -40.52 -28.07 -21.40
CA PHE A 311 -40.65 -26.62 -21.65
C PHE A 311 -40.79 -25.81 -20.35
N THR A 312 -41.61 -26.28 -19.41
CA THR A 312 -41.81 -25.61 -18.10
C THR A 312 -40.53 -25.60 -17.26
N GLU A 313 -39.81 -26.73 -17.26
CA GLU A 313 -38.55 -26.90 -16.52
C GLU A 313 -37.41 -26.11 -17.17
N GLY A 314 -37.35 -26.06 -18.51
CA GLY A 314 -36.45 -25.20 -19.27
C GLY A 314 -36.65 -23.70 -18.96
N ILE A 315 -37.91 -23.23 -18.92
CA ILE A 315 -38.22 -21.85 -18.50
C ILE A 315 -37.75 -21.61 -17.06
N LYS A 316 -38.00 -22.53 -16.13
CA LYS A 316 -37.57 -22.37 -14.74
C LYS A 316 -36.04 -22.22 -14.63
N ASN A 317 -35.30 -23.09 -15.33
CA ASN A 317 -33.84 -23.11 -15.30
C ASN A 317 -33.21 -21.88 -16.00
N MET A 318 -33.84 -21.31 -17.03
CA MET A 318 -33.36 -20.07 -17.68
C MET A 318 -33.37 -18.84 -16.77
N PHE A 319 -34.12 -18.84 -15.68
CA PHE A 319 -34.27 -17.70 -14.77
C PHE A 319 -33.90 -18.00 -13.30
N ASP A 320 -33.38 -19.20 -12.99
CA ASP A 320 -32.89 -19.52 -11.65
C ASP A 320 -31.48 -18.95 -11.42
N ALA A 321 -31.44 -17.66 -11.08
CA ALA A 321 -30.22 -16.93 -10.75
C ALA A 321 -30.20 -16.54 -9.26
N SER A 322 -29.19 -17.03 -8.53
CA SER A 322 -28.78 -16.54 -7.22
C SER A 322 -27.56 -15.63 -7.38
N VAL A 323 -27.75 -14.32 -7.22
CA VAL A 323 -26.64 -13.35 -7.21
C VAL A 323 -26.20 -13.12 -5.78
N THR A 324 -25.06 -13.69 -5.41
CA THR A 324 -24.33 -13.34 -4.18
C THR A 324 -23.45 -12.12 -4.45
N PHE A 325 -23.33 -11.24 -3.44
CA PHE A 325 -22.50 -10.04 -3.49
C PHE A 325 -21.47 -10.11 -2.38
N ASP A 326 -20.39 -10.82 -2.66
CA ASP A 326 -19.23 -10.94 -1.77
C ASP A 326 -18.35 -9.69 -1.91
N HIS A 327 -18.14 -8.99 -0.79
CA HIS A 327 -17.38 -7.74 -0.73
C HIS A 327 -16.56 -7.69 0.56
N ASP A 328 -15.34 -8.21 0.51
CA ASP A 328 -14.33 -7.99 1.56
C ASP A 328 -13.65 -6.63 1.35
N PHE A 329 -14.13 -5.60 2.07
CA PHE A 329 -13.47 -4.30 2.19
C PHE A 329 -12.92 -4.09 3.60
N THR A 330 -12.08 -5.02 4.06
CA THR A 330 -11.30 -4.91 5.30
C THR A 330 -10.05 -4.06 5.10
N PHE A 331 -10.23 -2.76 4.81
CA PHE A 331 -9.13 -1.79 4.90
C PHE A 331 -8.87 -1.42 6.38
N SER A 332 -8.39 -2.38 7.16
CA SER A 332 -7.97 -2.18 8.53
C SER A 332 -6.45 -1.98 8.56
N THR A 333 -6.00 -0.73 8.58
CA THR A 333 -4.59 -0.40 8.84
C THR A 333 -4.26 -0.58 10.33
N VAL A 334 -4.27 -1.83 10.79
CA VAL A 334 -3.85 -2.23 12.15
C VAL A 334 -2.33 -2.20 12.23
N ALA A 335 -1.76 -1.01 12.09
CA ALA A 335 -0.36 -0.77 12.38
C ALA A 335 -0.15 -0.91 13.89
N SER A 336 0.78 -1.78 14.30
CA SER A 336 1.11 -2.01 15.71
C SER A 336 1.80 -0.81 16.39
N LYS A 337 2.20 0.20 15.61
CA LYS A 337 2.74 1.49 16.03
C LYS A 337 2.24 2.60 15.10
N ASN A 338 2.17 3.84 15.58
CA ASN A 338 1.93 4.99 14.71
C ASN A 338 3.14 5.27 13.81
N LEU A 339 2.90 5.84 12.63
CA LEU A 339 3.96 6.20 11.67
C LEU A 339 4.97 7.21 12.27
N THR A 340 4.50 8.09 13.15
CA THR A 340 5.34 9.03 13.91
C THR A 340 6.21 8.35 14.96
N ASP A 341 5.76 7.25 15.56
CA ASP A 341 6.56 6.46 16.51
C ASP A 341 7.62 5.64 15.78
N VAL A 342 7.29 5.06 14.62
CA VAL A 342 8.26 4.41 13.71
C VAL A 342 9.35 5.39 13.27
N GLY A 343 8.99 6.63 12.95
CA GLY A 343 9.96 7.68 12.62
C GLY A 343 10.93 7.99 13.77
N ARG A 344 10.45 8.02 15.02
CA ARG A 344 11.32 8.21 16.20
C ARG A 344 12.22 7.00 16.44
N ASP A 345 11.70 5.77 16.35
CA ASP A 345 12.50 4.55 16.50
C ASP A 345 13.67 4.50 15.49
N ILE A 346 13.42 4.86 14.23
CA ILE A 346 14.46 4.95 13.19
C ILE A 346 15.53 5.99 13.58
N MET A 347 15.12 7.17 14.04
CA MET A 347 16.04 8.23 14.41
C MET A 347 16.88 7.86 15.63
N ASP A 348 16.27 7.21 16.64
CA ASP A 348 16.96 6.70 17.83
C ASP A 348 17.95 5.59 17.48
N GLU A 349 17.65 4.69 16.53
CA GLU A 349 18.62 3.70 16.06
C GLU A 349 19.78 4.34 15.28
N ILE A 350 19.52 5.36 14.46
CA ILE A 350 20.57 6.12 13.77
C ILE A 350 21.48 6.82 14.79
N HIS A 351 20.90 7.45 15.82
CA HIS A 351 21.65 8.02 16.95
C HIS A 351 22.45 6.96 17.72
N LEU A 352 21.88 5.77 17.95
CA LEU A 352 22.56 4.65 18.62
C LEU A 352 23.77 4.16 17.82
N ARG A 353 23.63 3.97 16.51
CA ARG A 353 24.73 3.57 15.61
C ARG A 353 25.80 4.66 15.49
N MET A 354 25.40 5.93 15.38
CA MET A 354 26.33 7.06 15.34
C MET A 354 26.99 7.38 16.70
N ARG A 355 26.49 6.83 17.82
CA ARG A 355 27.04 7.07 19.17
C ARG A 355 28.52 6.72 19.26
N GLY A 356 28.94 5.60 18.67
CA GLY A 356 30.35 5.19 18.65
C GLY A 356 31.24 6.21 17.91
N PHE A 357 30.77 6.69 16.75
CA PHE A 357 31.46 7.72 15.98
C PHE A 357 31.59 9.03 16.78
N PHE A 358 30.50 9.54 17.37
CA PHE A 358 30.54 10.75 18.18
C PHE A 358 31.39 10.61 19.45
N LEU A 359 31.42 9.43 20.08
CA LEU A 359 32.31 9.17 21.22
C LEU A 359 33.79 9.21 20.80
N ILE A 360 34.15 8.55 19.69
CA ILE A 360 35.54 8.52 19.19
C ILE A 360 35.98 9.93 18.76
N PHE A 361 35.19 10.64 17.96
CA PHE A 361 35.51 12.00 17.52
C PHE A 361 35.52 12.99 18.68
N GLY A 362 34.60 12.88 19.65
CA GLY A 362 34.63 13.68 20.87
C GLY A 362 35.86 13.42 21.74
N TRP A 363 36.32 12.16 21.83
CA TRP A 363 37.57 11.82 22.53
C TRP A 363 38.80 12.39 21.80
N LEU A 364 38.82 12.29 20.47
CA LEU A 364 39.87 12.88 19.62
C LEU A 364 39.91 14.41 19.72
N ASP A 365 38.76 15.09 19.81
CA ASP A 365 38.69 16.54 20.04
C ASP A 365 39.26 16.91 21.42
N VAL A 366 38.92 16.17 22.48
CA VAL A 366 39.45 16.39 23.84
C VAL A 366 40.96 16.13 23.91
N VAL A 367 41.43 15.03 23.32
CA VAL A 367 42.86 14.71 23.25
C VAL A 367 43.61 15.71 22.37
N GLY A 368 43.04 16.14 21.25
CA GLY A 368 43.60 17.20 20.39
C GLY A 368 43.75 18.52 21.13
N GLY A 369 42.70 18.94 21.85
CA GLY A 369 42.75 20.11 22.74
C GLY A 369 43.80 19.99 23.84
N PHE A 370 43.89 18.82 24.49
CA PHE A 370 44.90 18.56 25.52
C PHE A 370 46.33 18.55 24.95
N LEU A 371 46.56 17.95 23.78
CA LEU A 371 47.86 17.95 23.11
C LEU A 371 48.28 19.36 22.69
N CYS A 372 47.36 20.19 22.19
CA CYS A 372 47.61 21.61 21.96
C CYS A 372 48.01 22.33 23.27
N ILE A 373 47.29 22.10 24.38
CA ILE A 373 47.64 22.67 25.70
C ILE A 373 49.00 22.14 26.22
N TRP A 374 49.34 20.88 25.96
CA TRP A 374 50.60 20.29 26.38
C TRP A 374 51.81 20.82 25.59
N VAL A 375 51.63 21.03 24.28
CA VAL A 375 52.59 21.75 23.40
C VAL A 375 52.69 23.24 23.76
N ILE A 376 51.67 23.81 24.41
CA ILE A 376 51.69 25.17 24.97
C ILE A 376 52.48 25.22 26.29
N ILE A 377 52.43 24.18 27.12
CA ILE A 377 53.05 24.17 28.46
C ILE A 377 54.54 23.79 28.43
N LYS A 378 55.01 23.11 27.38
CA LYS A 378 56.37 22.56 27.24
C LYS A 378 57.24 23.34 26.25
#